data_AF-A0A972VM54-F1
#
_entry.id   AF-A0A972VM54-F1
#
_cell.length_a   1.000
_cell.length_b   1.000
_cell.length_c   1.000
_cell.angle_alpha   90.00
_cell.angle_beta   90.00
_cell.angle_gamma   90.00
#
_symmetry.space_group_name_H-M   'P 1'
#
loop_
_entity.id
_entity.type
_entity.pdbx_description
1 polymer ?
#
loop_
_entity_poly.entity_id
_entity_poly.type
_entity_poly.pdbx_seq_one_letter_code
_entity_poly.pdbx_strand_id
1 'polypeptide(L)'
;MKRIIFTIIGLFLIGLPETSQGQTPTQQVGVYLNETMINNFFEAVGPVSGTGKKKKTKYKWTIVKPKIDIEPGTATFKARVKVKAGVFKTEEKTKGVVDINYNPEKNIISITIQEAKVKLYFKLLGQKIPIGSIDVAKYYKPSFEFAGPKPIQNVVEMEMPDGSIRKINIATVNQNLVLEKDRVAVYSDLTFTQ
;
A
#
# COMPACT_ATOMS: atom_id res chain seq x y z
N MET A 1 -71.21 42.47 1.27
CA MET A 1 -70.20 42.41 0.19
C MET A 1 -68.89 41.89 0.78
N LYS A 2 -68.41 40.74 0.31
CA LYS A 2 -67.20 40.06 0.82
C LYS A 2 -65.95 40.78 0.33
N ARG A 3 -65.03 41.13 1.23
CA ARG A 3 -63.67 41.59 0.88
C ARG A 3 -62.72 40.40 0.97
N ILE A 4 -62.23 39.95 -0.19
CA ILE A 4 -61.19 38.92 -0.31
C ILE A 4 -59.86 39.66 -0.23
N ILE A 5 -59.09 39.41 0.83
CA ILE A 5 -57.70 39.87 0.95
C ILE A 5 -56.83 38.81 0.27
N PHE A 6 -56.16 39.18 -0.82
CA PHE A 6 -55.16 38.33 -1.47
C PHE A 6 -53.84 38.45 -0.70
N THR A 7 -53.43 37.37 -0.04
CA THR A 7 -52.08 37.22 0.50
C THR A 7 -51.14 36.78 -0.63
N ILE A 8 -50.24 37.66 -1.05
CA ILE A 8 -49.14 37.31 -1.96
C ILE A 8 -48.05 36.62 -1.13
N ILE A 9 -47.91 35.31 -1.29
CA ILE A 9 -46.78 34.55 -0.76
C ILE A 9 -45.65 34.66 -1.79
N GLY A 10 -44.64 35.47 -1.50
CA GLY A 10 -43.41 35.50 -2.29
C GLY A 10 -42.58 34.24 -2.02
N LEU A 11 -42.43 33.38 -3.03
CA LEU A 11 -41.49 32.25 -2.97
C LEU A 11 -40.06 32.80 -3.13
N PHE A 12 -39.32 32.87 -2.03
CA PHE A 12 -37.89 33.15 -2.06
C PHE A 12 -37.16 31.85 -2.46
N LEU A 13 -36.79 31.72 -3.74
CA LEU A 13 -35.92 30.65 -4.21
C LEU A 13 -34.51 30.90 -3.67
N ILE A 14 -34.18 30.23 -2.58
CA ILE A 14 -32.81 30.17 -2.06
C ILE A 14 -32.02 29.32 -3.05
N GLY A 15 -31.17 29.96 -3.86
CA GLY A 15 -30.20 29.27 -4.70
C GLY A 15 -29.29 28.44 -3.81
N LEU A 16 -29.33 27.11 -3.97
CA LEU A 16 -28.34 26.23 -3.39
C LEU A 16 -26.98 26.58 -4.03
N PRO A 17 -25.89 26.72 -3.26
CA PRO A 17 -24.58 26.88 -3.85
C PRO A 17 -24.28 25.64 -4.69
N GLU A 18 -23.97 25.86 -5.97
CA GLU A 18 -23.42 24.83 -6.83
C GLU A 18 -22.18 24.27 -6.13
N THR A 19 -22.28 23.03 -5.68
CA THR A 19 -21.10 22.28 -5.28
C THR A 19 -20.26 22.13 -6.54
N SER A 20 -19.14 22.84 -6.60
CA SER A 20 -18.12 22.62 -7.61
C SER A 20 -17.80 21.13 -7.60
N GLN A 21 -18.28 20.42 -8.62
CA GLN A 21 -17.89 19.04 -8.86
C GLN A 21 -16.39 19.07 -9.06
N GLY A 22 -15.65 18.64 -8.04
CA GLY A 22 -14.22 18.40 -8.17
C GLY A 22 -14.04 17.45 -9.36
N GLN A 23 -13.35 17.93 -10.39
CA GLN A 23 -13.01 17.11 -11.55
C GLN A 23 -12.42 15.80 -11.02
N THR A 24 -13.05 14.68 -11.37
CA THR A 24 -12.45 13.37 -11.09
C THR A 24 -11.09 13.37 -11.79
N PRO A 25 -9.97 13.09 -11.09
CA PRO A 25 -8.66 13.07 -11.72
C PRO A 25 -8.73 12.19 -12.96
N THR A 26 -8.24 12.68 -14.09
CA THR A 26 -8.39 11.98 -15.37
C THR A 26 -7.56 10.69 -15.43
N GLN A 27 -6.75 10.41 -14.41
CA GLN A 27 -5.93 9.20 -14.22
C GLN A 27 -5.17 8.84 -15.51
N GLN A 28 -4.54 9.84 -16.13
CA GLN A 28 -3.96 9.72 -17.48
C GLN A 28 -2.80 8.73 -17.55
N VAL A 29 -1.99 8.66 -16.49
CA VAL A 29 -0.86 7.73 -16.37
C VAL A 29 -0.96 7.00 -15.04
N GLY A 30 -0.65 5.71 -15.03
CA GLY A 30 -0.72 4.91 -13.81
C GLY A 30 0.30 3.77 -13.76
N VAL A 31 0.68 3.43 -12.53
CA VAL A 31 1.46 2.23 -12.20
C VAL A 31 0.61 1.35 -11.29
N TYR A 32 0.57 0.05 -11.60
CA TYR A 32 -0.20 -0.93 -10.86
C TYR A 32 0.71 -2.04 -10.34
N LEU A 33 0.71 -2.25 -9.03
CA LEU A 33 1.43 -3.35 -8.38
C LEU A 33 0.41 -4.38 -7.91
N ASN A 34 0.32 -5.51 -8.62
CA ASN A 34 -0.59 -6.58 -8.27
C ASN A 34 -0.12 -7.32 -7.01
N GLU A 35 -1.06 -7.71 -6.13
CA GLU A 35 -0.79 -8.53 -4.95
C GLU A 35 -0.01 -9.80 -5.31
N THR A 36 -0.35 -10.44 -6.43
CA THR A 36 0.35 -11.64 -6.90
C THR A 36 1.83 -11.37 -7.17
N MET A 37 2.19 -10.21 -7.75
CA MET A 37 3.59 -9.86 -7.99
C MET A 37 4.35 -9.69 -6.67
N ILE A 38 3.75 -9.01 -5.69
CA ILE A 38 4.34 -8.83 -4.35
C ILE A 38 4.45 -10.18 -3.63
N ASN A 39 3.47 -11.08 -3.80
CA ASN A 39 3.50 -12.42 -3.23
C ASN A 39 4.56 -13.32 -3.88
N ASN A 40 4.76 -13.22 -5.19
CA ASN A 40 5.84 -13.92 -5.89
C ASN A 40 7.22 -13.48 -5.37
N PHE A 41 7.37 -12.21 -4.99
CA PHE A 41 8.59 -11.75 -4.31
C PHE A 41 8.81 -12.51 -2.99
N PHE A 42 7.78 -12.64 -2.14
CA PHE A 42 7.90 -13.39 -0.88
C PHE A 42 8.21 -14.88 -1.08
N GLU A 43 7.69 -15.48 -2.16
CA GLU A 43 8.03 -16.84 -2.54
C GLU A 43 9.50 -16.96 -2.97
N ALA A 44 10.00 -16.01 -3.75
CA ALA A 44 11.40 -15.97 -4.18
C ALA A 44 12.40 -15.79 -3.02
N VAL A 45 12.02 -15.03 -1.98
CA VAL A 45 12.82 -14.95 -0.73
C VAL A 45 12.95 -16.31 -0.06
N GLY A 46 11.91 -17.14 -0.15
CA GLY A 46 11.88 -18.46 0.47
C GLY A 46 11.77 -18.43 2.01
N PRO A 47 12.00 -19.58 2.67
CA PRO A 47 11.81 -19.71 4.11
C PRO A 47 12.88 -18.96 4.91
N VAL A 48 12.45 -18.02 5.75
CA VAL A 48 13.35 -17.33 6.70
C VAL A 48 13.40 -18.12 8.00
N SER A 49 14.59 -18.46 8.50
CA SER A 49 14.77 -19.22 9.75
C SER A 49 15.75 -18.58 10.70
N GLY A 50 15.57 -18.84 12.00
CA GLY A 50 16.55 -18.51 13.02
C GLY A 50 16.48 -19.48 14.19
N THR A 51 17.34 -19.25 15.19
CA THR A 51 17.42 -20.08 16.39
C THR A 51 17.34 -19.24 17.65
N GLY A 52 16.86 -19.84 18.73
CA GLY A 52 16.89 -19.24 20.05
C GLY A 52 17.11 -20.28 21.13
N LYS A 53 17.21 -19.82 22.38
CA LYS A 53 17.42 -20.67 23.55
C LYS A 53 16.57 -20.17 24.71
N LYS A 54 15.89 -21.09 25.39
CA LYS A 54 15.24 -20.82 26.69
C LYS A 54 15.71 -21.85 27.70
N LYS A 55 16.34 -21.38 28.79
CA LYS A 55 17.06 -22.24 29.75
C LYS A 55 18.03 -23.17 29.01
N LYS A 56 17.92 -24.49 29.16
CA LYS A 56 18.77 -25.49 28.47
C LYS A 56 18.23 -25.92 27.10
N THR A 57 17.04 -25.46 26.70
CA THR A 57 16.37 -25.90 25.47
C THR A 57 16.66 -24.94 24.32
N LYS A 58 17.35 -25.43 23.28
CA LYS A 58 17.50 -24.73 22.00
C LYS A 58 16.25 -24.96 21.14
N TYR A 59 15.89 -23.96 20.35
CA TYR A 59 14.81 -24.06 19.38
C TYR A 59 15.18 -23.41 18.05
N LYS A 60 14.60 -23.92 16.97
CA LYS A 60 14.62 -23.30 15.64
C LYS A 60 13.23 -22.78 15.33
N TRP A 61 13.15 -21.59 14.75
CA TRP A 61 11.92 -21.05 14.19
C TRP A 61 12.09 -20.83 12.69
N THR A 62 11.00 -20.95 11.94
CA THR A 62 10.96 -20.74 10.50
C THR A 62 9.67 -20.03 10.12
N ILE A 63 9.78 -18.90 9.44
CA ILE A 63 8.66 -18.18 8.82
C ILE A 63 8.34 -18.89 7.50
N VAL A 64 7.07 -19.21 7.31
CA VAL A 64 6.56 -19.89 6.11
C VAL A 64 5.27 -19.24 5.64
N LYS A 65 5.01 -19.38 4.34
CA LYS A 65 3.84 -18.80 3.68
C LYS A 65 3.66 -17.29 3.96
N PRO A 66 4.74 -16.47 3.90
CA PRO A 66 4.59 -15.01 3.91
C PRO A 66 3.77 -14.57 2.70
N LYS A 67 2.82 -13.67 2.92
CA LYS A 67 2.06 -13.02 1.86
C LYS A 67 1.51 -11.68 2.32
N ILE A 68 1.22 -10.80 1.39
CA ILE A 68 0.36 -9.64 1.57
C ILE A 68 -1.06 -9.96 1.12
N ASP A 69 -2.01 -9.24 1.69
CA ASP A 69 -3.43 -9.27 1.38
C ASP A 69 -3.88 -7.80 1.25
N ILE A 70 -4.25 -7.39 0.04
CA ILE A 70 -4.60 -6.01 -0.29
C ILE A 70 -6.12 -5.93 -0.48
N GLU A 71 -6.72 -5.10 0.35
CA GLU A 71 -8.15 -4.76 0.32
C GLU A 71 -8.30 -3.26 0.07
N PRO A 72 -9.50 -2.80 -0.34
CA PRO A 72 -9.75 -1.37 -0.47
C PRO A 72 -9.35 -0.58 0.79
N GLY A 73 -8.38 0.31 0.64
CA GLY A 73 -7.86 1.16 1.72
C GLY A 73 -6.93 0.50 2.75
N THR A 74 -6.61 -0.79 2.65
CA THR A 74 -5.72 -1.45 3.63
C THR A 74 -4.89 -2.60 3.04
N ALA A 75 -3.72 -2.83 3.62
CA ALA A 75 -2.89 -3.97 3.27
C ALA A 75 -2.40 -4.70 4.54
N THR A 76 -2.52 -6.01 4.55
CA THR A 76 -2.18 -6.87 5.70
C THR A 76 -1.13 -7.90 5.32
N PHE A 77 -0.03 -7.95 6.06
CA PHE A 77 0.93 -9.03 5.98
C PHE A 77 0.41 -10.24 6.76
N LYS A 78 0.54 -11.43 6.20
CA LYS A 78 0.14 -12.70 6.81
C LYS A 78 1.28 -13.71 6.65
N ALA A 79 1.63 -14.39 7.73
CA ALA A 79 2.58 -15.50 7.68
C ALA A 79 2.28 -16.55 8.75
N ARG A 80 3.05 -17.63 8.73
CA ARG A 80 3.04 -18.64 9.80
C ARG A 80 4.46 -18.84 10.30
N VAL A 81 4.60 -19.07 11.60
CA VAL A 81 5.89 -19.34 12.23
C VAL A 81 5.86 -20.73 12.82
N LYS A 82 6.68 -21.61 12.24
CA LYS A 82 6.93 -22.95 12.74
C LYS A 82 8.04 -22.90 13.78
N VAL A 83 7.85 -23.54 14.92
CA VAL A 83 8.89 -23.70 15.95
C VAL A 83 9.18 -25.18 16.14
N LYS A 84 10.46 -25.54 16.23
CA LYS A 84 10.94 -26.88 16.55
C LYS A 84 11.92 -26.82 17.73
N ALA A 85 11.70 -27.66 18.75
CA ALA A 85 12.64 -27.88 19.84
C ALA A 85 12.67 -29.35 20.23
N GLY A 86 13.77 -30.05 19.91
CA GLY A 86 13.82 -31.50 20.01
C GLY A 86 12.70 -32.15 19.18
N VAL A 87 11.83 -32.90 19.85
CA VAL A 87 10.65 -33.56 19.27
C VAL A 87 9.42 -32.66 19.14
N PHE A 88 9.38 -31.54 19.87
CA PHE A 88 8.22 -30.64 19.89
C PHE A 88 8.19 -29.75 18.65
N LYS A 89 7.01 -29.67 18.02
CA LYS A 89 6.73 -28.80 16.87
C LYS A 89 5.44 -28.01 17.11
N THR A 90 5.46 -26.72 16.87
CA THR A 90 4.28 -25.84 16.91
C THR A 90 4.26 -24.93 15.69
N GLU A 91 3.08 -24.43 15.34
CA GLU A 91 2.89 -23.48 14.25
C GLU A 91 1.90 -22.41 14.71
N GLU A 92 2.30 -21.14 14.66
CA GLU A 92 1.48 -20.01 15.08
C GLU A 92 1.31 -19.04 13.89
N LYS A 93 0.11 -18.50 13.72
CA LYS A 93 -0.18 -17.50 12.69
C LYS A 93 0.28 -16.12 13.17
N THR A 94 0.73 -15.29 12.24
CA THR A 94 1.03 -13.88 12.51
C THR A 94 0.42 -12.99 11.43
N LYS A 95 0.01 -11.79 11.85
CA LYS A 95 -0.48 -10.72 11.00
C LYS A 95 0.27 -9.44 11.34
N GLY A 96 0.50 -8.61 10.33
CA GLY A 96 1.12 -7.31 10.48
C GLY A 96 0.47 -6.26 9.59
N VAL A 97 0.62 -5.00 9.98
CA VAL A 97 0.19 -3.87 9.14
C VAL A 97 1.24 -3.64 8.07
N VAL A 98 0.79 -3.46 6.84
CA VAL A 98 1.64 -3.00 5.74
C VAL A 98 1.34 -1.54 5.47
N ASP A 99 2.39 -0.75 5.46
CA ASP A 99 2.37 0.64 5.05
C ASP A 99 2.78 0.72 3.58
N ILE A 100 1.93 1.35 2.77
CA ILE A 100 2.14 1.51 1.34
C ILE A 100 2.03 3.00 1.05
N ASN A 101 3.14 3.58 0.60
CA ASN A 101 3.24 5.02 0.40
C ASN A 101 3.75 5.34 -1.00
N TYR A 102 3.40 6.53 -1.50
CA TYR A 102 3.99 7.10 -2.70
C TYR A 102 4.64 8.43 -2.35
N ASN A 103 5.89 8.61 -2.75
CA ASN A 103 6.62 9.87 -2.66
C ASN A 103 6.67 10.53 -4.05
N PRO A 104 5.83 11.56 -4.31
CA PRO A 104 5.81 12.36 -5.55
C PRO A 104 7.15 12.95 -5.98
N GLU A 105 7.94 13.43 -5.03
CA GLU A 105 9.19 14.14 -5.32
C GLU A 105 10.23 13.17 -5.88
N LYS A 106 10.36 12.02 -5.22
CA LYS A 106 11.29 10.95 -5.59
C LYS A 106 10.73 10.01 -6.68
N ASN A 107 9.43 10.08 -6.94
CA ASN A 107 8.70 9.13 -7.78
C ASN A 107 8.85 7.68 -7.32
N ILE A 108 8.75 7.44 -6.01
CA ILE A 108 8.94 6.11 -5.41
C ILE A 108 7.68 5.65 -4.70
N ILE A 109 7.19 4.47 -5.08
CA ILE A 109 6.19 3.70 -4.35
C ILE A 109 6.93 2.77 -3.39
N SER A 110 6.64 2.83 -2.09
CA SER A 110 7.27 1.98 -1.08
C SER A 110 6.24 1.08 -0.38
N ILE A 111 6.62 -0.18 -0.15
CA ILE A 111 5.83 -1.17 0.60
C ILE A 111 6.66 -1.63 1.81
N THR A 112 6.16 -1.38 3.01
CA THR A 112 6.87 -1.67 4.27
C THR A 112 5.98 -2.44 5.23
N ILE A 113 6.47 -3.58 5.73
CA ILE A 113 5.81 -4.28 6.84
C ILE A 113 6.24 -3.60 8.13
N GLN A 114 5.32 -2.89 8.79
CA GLN A 114 5.63 -2.06 9.96
C GLN A 114 5.95 -2.92 11.19
N GLU A 115 5.06 -3.84 11.54
CA GLU A 115 5.22 -4.73 12.68
C GLU A 115 4.45 -6.03 12.43
N ALA A 116 5.05 -7.17 12.80
CA ALA A 116 4.37 -8.47 12.79
C ALA A 116 4.91 -9.34 13.95
N LYS A 117 4.50 -9.01 15.18
CA LYS A 117 4.94 -9.74 16.37
C LYS A 117 4.17 -11.05 16.53
N VAL A 118 4.88 -12.11 16.90
CA VAL A 118 4.30 -13.41 17.26
C VAL A 118 4.96 -13.95 18.50
N LYS A 119 4.13 -14.39 19.46
CA LYS A 119 4.58 -15.12 20.64
C LYS A 119 4.78 -16.58 20.27
N LEU A 120 5.92 -17.12 20.67
CA LEU A 120 6.32 -18.49 20.41
C LEU A 120 6.06 -19.36 21.65
N TYR A 121 5.58 -20.58 21.43
CA TYR A 121 5.24 -21.53 22.50
C TYR A 121 5.68 -22.95 22.17
N PHE A 122 5.98 -23.74 23.20
CA PHE A 122 5.95 -25.22 23.11
C PHE A 122 4.60 -25.74 23.59
N LYS A 123 4.16 -26.87 23.05
CA LYS A 123 3.09 -27.69 23.63
C LYS A 123 3.73 -28.86 24.37
N LEU A 124 3.62 -28.86 25.69
CA LEU A 124 4.05 -29.96 26.55
C LEU A 124 2.83 -30.44 27.33
N LEU A 125 2.46 -31.72 27.17
CA LEU A 125 1.30 -32.32 27.86
C LEU A 125 0.01 -31.48 27.75
N GLY A 126 -0.27 -30.94 26.56
CA GLY A 126 -1.44 -30.10 26.30
C GLY A 126 -1.30 -28.62 26.71
N GLN A 127 -0.28 -28.25 27.49
CA GLN A 127 -0.06 -26.88 27.96
C GLN A 127 0.84 -26.06 27.02
N LYS A 128 0.49 -24.80 26.77
CA LYS A 128 1.29 -23.84 25.99
C LYS A 128 2.33 -23.15 26.90
N ILE A 129 3.59 -23.50 26.75
CA ILE A 129 4.70 -22.89 27.49
C ILE A 129 5.33 -21.77 26.64
N PRO A 130 5.28 -20.48 27.04
CA PRO A 130 5.86 -19.38 26.28
C PRO A 130 7.38 -19.49 26.24
N ILE A 131 7.98 -19.23 25.08
CA ILE A 131 9.44 -19.37 24.89
C ILE A 131 10.13 -18.11 24.36
N GLY A 132 9.35 -17.17 23.82
CA GLY A 132 9.84 -15.88 23.36
C GLY A 132 8.82 -15.20 22.46
N SER A 133 9.22 -14.09 21.88
CA SER A 133 8.51 -13.43 20.79
C SER A 133 9.50 -13.10 19.69
N ILE A 134 9.03 -13.13 18.46
CA ILE A 134 9.78 -12.62 17.31
C ILE A 134 8.92 -11.60 16.60
N ASP A 135 9.56 -10.58 16.04
CA ASP A 135 8.93 -9.63 15.13
C ASP A 135 9.35 -10.00 13.72
N VAL A 136 8.43 -10.63 12.97
CA VAL A 136 8.79 -11.18 11.66
C VAL A 136 9.00 -10.10 10.62
N ALA A 137 8.46 -8.90 10.83
CA ALA A 137 8.65 -7.74 9.96
C ALA A 137 10.13 -7.39 9.75
N LYS A 138 10.97 -7.62 10.78
CA LYS A 138 12.40 -7.31 10.74
C LYS A 138 13.18 -8.10 9.69
N TYR A 139 12.66 -9.23 9.22
CA TYR A 139 13.33 -10.08 8.26
C TYR A 139 12.89 -9.85 6.81
N TYR A 140 11.93 -8.96 6.60
CA TYR A 140 11.48 -8.52 5.28
C TYR A 140 11.83 -7.04 5.07
N LYS A 141 13.04 -6.66 5.54
CA LYS A 141 13.67 -5.35 5.29
C LYS A 141 14.79 -5.57 4.27
N PRO A 142 14.92 -4.74 3.21
CA PRO A 142 14.40 -3.38 3.05
C PRO A 142 12.94 -3.29 2.52
N SER A 143 12.41 -2.07 2.53
CA SER A 143 11.17 -1.68 1.83
C SER A 143 11.23 -2.05 0.35
N PHE A 144 10.12 -2.54 -0.21
CA PHE A 144 10.04 -2.76 -1.67
C PHE A 144 9.75 -1.43 -2.34
N GLU A 145 10.61 -1.03 -3.26
CA GLU A 145 10.51 0.26 -3.94
C GLU A 145 10.29 0.06 -5.45
N PHE A 146 9.32 0.79 -5.99
CA PHE A 146 8.97 0.80 -7.40
C PHE A 146 8.88 2.24 -7.90
N ALA A 147 9.14 2.45 -9.18
CA ALA A 147 8.91 3.75 -9.81
C ALA A 147 7.40 4.05 -9.86
N GLY A 148 7.03 5.29 -9.57
CA GLY A 148 5.67 5.80 -9.78
C GLY A 148 5.44 6.35 -11.19
N PRO A 149 4.25 6.90 -11.46
CA PRO A 149 3.82 7.36 -12.78
C PRO A 149 4.35 8.77 -13.14
N LYS A 150 5.62 9.07 -12.84
CA LYS A 150 6.29 10.29 -13.30
C LYS A 150 7.13 9.99 -14.55
N PRO A 151 7.02 10.81 -15.61
CA PRO A 151 7.88 10.69 -16.78
C PRO A 151 9.37 10.81 -16.41
N ILE A 152 10.21 10.09 -17.15
CA ILE A 152 11.67 10.12 -16.97
C ILE A 152 12.22 11.51 -17.36
N GLN A 153 11.67 12.11 -18.42
CA GLN A 153 12.04 13.44 -18.92
C GLN A 153 10.98 14.47 -18.52
N ASN A 154 11.43 15.67 -18.15
CA ASN A 154 10.58 16.81 -17.80
C ASN A 154 10.49 17.86 -18.93
N VAL A 155 11.23 17.66 -20.02
CA VAL A 155 11.21 18.53 -21.21
C VAL A 155 11.36 17.66 -22.45
N VAL A 156 10.65 18.03 -23.51
CA VAL A 156 10.84 17.49 -24.88
C VAL A 156 11.22 18.64 -25.79
N GLU A 157 12.24 18.45 -26.62
CA GLU A 157 12.66 19.41 -27.63
C GLU A 157 12.22 18.93 -29.02
N MET A 158 11.64 19.84 -29.81
CA MET A 158 11.16 19.57 -31.17
C MET A 158 11.73 20.60 -32.12
N GLU A 159 12.37 20.14 -33.20
CA GLU A 159 12.78 21.00 -34.31
C GLU A 159 11.56 21.36 -35.16
N MET A 160 11.39 22.65 -35.40
CA MET A 160 10.30 23.22 -36.20
C MET A 160 10.76 23.41 -37.66
N PRO A 161 9.84 23.49 -38.65
CA PRO A 161 10.21 23.67 -40.06
C PRO A 161 11.02 24.94 -40.36
N ASP A 162 10.98 25.95 -39.49
CA ASP A 162 11.76 27.18 -39.60
C ASP A 162 13.17 27.06 -38.97
N GLY A 163 13.54 25.86 -38.50
CA GLY A 163 14.81 25.57 -37.83
C GLY A 163 14.85 25.99 -36.36
N SER A 164 13.76 26.54 -35.81
CA SER A 164 13.68 26.85 -34.37
C SER A 164 13.47 25.58 -33.53
N ILE A 165 13.95 25.58 -32.28
CA ILE A 165 13.71 24.50 -31.33
C ILE A 165 12.60 24.91 -30.37
N ARG A 166 11.49 24.17 -30.37
CA ARG A 166 10.41 24.31 -29.40
C ARG A 166 10.65 23.37 -28.22
N LYS A 167 10.72 23.93 -27.01
CA LYS A 167 10.76 23.15 -25.77
C LYS A 167 9.34 23.00 -25.20
N ILE A 168 8.97 21.78 -24.84
CA ILE A 168 7.71 21.46 -24.16
C ILE A 168 8.05 20.92 -22.79
N ASN A 169 7.74 21.69 -21.75
CA ASN A 169 7.85 21.26 -20.36
C ASN A 169 6.73 20.28 -20.05
N ILE A 170 7.07 19.21 -19.33
CA ILE A 170 6.16 18.17 -18.86
C ILE A 170 6.13 18.25 -17.34
N ALA A 171 4.94 18.45 -16.78
CA ALA A 171 4.73 18.40 -15.34
C ALA A 171 3.73 17.31 -14.97
N THR A 172 3.93 16.73 -13.78
CA THR A 172 3.07 15.69 -13.21
C THR A 172 2.22 16.30 -12.11
N VAL A 173 0.90 16.27 -12.29
CA VAL A 173 -0.09 16.87 -11.38
C VAL A 173 -1.11 15.83 -10.93
N ASN A 174 -1.97 16.19 -9.96
CA ASN A 174 -3.09 15.35 -9.47
C ASN A 174 -2.67 13.91 -9.10
N GLN A 175 -1.55 13.79 -8.41
CA GLN A 175 -0.97 12.50 -8.07
C GLN A 175 -1.74 11.85 -6.91
N ASN A 176 -2.04 10.56 -7.03
CA ASN A 176 -2.81 9.85 -6.02
C ASN A 176 -2.39 8.38 -5.90
N LEU A 177 -2.43 7.84 -4.68
CA LEU A 177 -2.27 6.41 -4.40
C LEU A 177 -3.60 5.86 -3.87
N VAL A 178 -4.05 4.76 -4.46
CA VAL A 178 -5.26 4.05 -4.06
C VAL A 178 -4.92 2.58 -3.85
N LEU A 179 -5.37 2.03 -2.72
CA LEU A 179 -5.40 0.59 -2.51
C LEU A 179 -6.75 0.08 -2.99
N GLU A 180 -6.72 -0.74 -4.03
CA GLU A 180 -7.86 -1.44 -4.58
C GLU A 180 -7.76 -2.91 -4.20
N LYS A 181 -8.84 -3.68 -4.40
CA LYS A 181 -8.79 -5.11 -4.17
C LYS A 181 -7.67 -5.74 -5.02
N ASP A 182 -6.77 -6.44 -4.33
CA ASP A 182 -5.63 -7.18 -4.89
C ASP A 182 -4.56 -6.33 -5.64
N ARG A 183 -4.56 -5.00 -5.51
CA ARG A 183 -3.52 -4.15 -6.13
C ARG A 183 -3.28 -2.81 -5.43
N VAL A 184 -2.06 -2.31 -5.58
CA VAL A 184 -1.73 -0.88 -5.37
C VAL A 184 -1.84 -0.17 -6.70
N ALA A 185 -2.55 0.94 -6.76
CA ALA A 185 -2.66 1.78 -7.95
C ALA A 185 -2.17 3.19 -7.64
N VAL A 186 -1.22 3.69 -8.43
CA VAL A 186 -0.72 5.06 -8.32
C VAL A 186 -0.95 5.75 -9.64
N TYR A 187 -1.63 6.89 -9.59
CA TYR A 187 -2.07 7.64 -10.77
C TYR A 187 -1.50 9.05 -10.77
N SER A 188 -1.39 9.63 -11.95
CA SER A 188 -1.07 11.03 -12.15
C SER A 188 -1.69 11.55 -13.45
N ASP A 189 -1.82 12.87 -13.54
CA ASP A 189 -2.10 13.58 -14.78
C ASP A 189 -0.83 14.27 -15.27
N LEU A 190 -0.73 14.47 -16.59
CA LEU A 190 0.38 15.20 -17.20
C LEU A 190 -0.11 16.53 -17.78
N THR A 191 0.65 17.59 -17.54
CA THR A 191 0.44 18.90 -18.18
C THR A 191 1.64 19.24 -19.05
N PHE A 192 1.36 19.90 -20.17
CA PHE A 192 2.35 20.29 -21.16
C PHE A 192 2.31 21.80 -21.34
N THR A 193 3.44 22.47 -21.12
CA THR A 193 3.56 23.93 -21.29
C THR A 193 4.77 24.28 -22.13
N GLN A 194 4.62 25.27 -22.99
CA GLN A 194 5.74 25.84 -23.75
C GLN A 194 6.57 26.77 -22.85
#